data_AF-A0A395CYZ2-F1
#
_entry.id   AF-A0A395CYZ2-F1
#
_cell.length_a   1.000
_cell.length_b   1.000
_cell.length_c   1.000
_cell.angle_alpha   90.00
_cell.angle_beta   90.00
_cell.angle_gamma   90.00
#
_symmetry.space_group_name_H-M   'P 1'
#
loop_
_entity.id
_entity.type
_entity.pdbx_description
1 polymer ?
#
loop_
_entity_poly.entity_id
_entity_poly.type
_entity_poly.pdbx_seq_one_letter_code
_entity_poly.pdbx_strand_id
1 'polypeptide(L)'
;MEVALTRFGRLSPREEDARPAHSEGGAIPTIEECQRLEPALRQDLEMLDYEVRCLVNQILAGVDRSGRDGVSFMRASTTVLLSVAAGLMEATAERTHEPVDVDAFKAIAEDAAEWAKGRKLRYFLAGEG
;
A
#
# COMPACT_ATOMS: atom_id res chain seq x y z
N MET A 1 1.97 14.66 70.42
CA MET A 1 3.01 13.99 69.62
C MET A 1 2.27 13.10 68.64
N GLU A 2 1.93 13.55 67.43
CA GLU A 2 2.83 13.69 66.26
C GLU A 2 3.65 12.40 66.06
N VAL A 3 3.59 11.70 64.92
CA VAL A 3 3.71 12.21 63.55
C VAL A 3 2.88 11.36 62.58
N ALA A 4 2.22 12.03 61.63
CA ALA A 4 1.54 11.46 60.48
C ALA A 4 2.54 10.96 59.42
N LEU A 5 2.29 9.79 58.84
CA LEU A 5 2.93 9.37 57.58
C LEU A 5 1.88 8.81 56.63
N THR A 6 1.24 9.73 55.92
CA THR A 6 0.47 9.52 54.70
C THR A 6 1.45 9.06 53.61
N ARG A 7 1.39 7.79 53.20
CA ARG A 7 2.08 7.34 51.97
C ARG A 7 1.04 7.16 50.87
N PHE A 8 0.98 8.17 50.01
CA PHE A 8 0.31 8.16 48.72
C PHE A 8 0.79 6.96 47.88
N GLY A 9 0.00 5.89 47.88
CA GLY A 9 0.00 4.94 46.77
C GLY A 9 -0.79 5.56 45.62
N ARG A 10 -0.13 6.40 44.82
CA ARG A 10 -0.65 6.83 43.51
C ARG A 10 -0.84 5.56 42.68
N LEU A 11 -2.07 5.12 42.52
CA LEU A 11 -2.45 4.29 41.38
C LEU A 11 -2.24 5.19 40.16
N SER A 12 -1.12 4.98 39.45
CA SER A 12 -0.99 5.53 38.10
C SER A 12 -2.16 5.01 37.30
N PRO A 13 -2.97 5.89 36.66
CA PRO A 13 -3.88 5.43 35.63
C PRO A 13 -3.00 4.73 34.60
N ARG A 14 -3.30 3.45 34.36
CA ARG A 14 -2.83 2.76 33.17
C ARG A 14 -3.06 3.74 32.03
N GLU A 15 -2.00 4.16 31.36
CA GLU A 15 -2.10 4.76 30.03
C GLU A 15 -2.89 3.73 29.22
N GLU A 16 -4.18 4.01 29.10
CA GLU A 16 -5.09 3.37 28.19
C GLU A 16 -4.53 3.76 26.83
N ASP A 17 -3.63 2.89 26.38
CA ASP A 17 -3.02 2.87 25.07
C ASP A 17 -4.12 3.24 24.09
N ALA A 18 -4.07 4.50 23.64
CA ALA A 18 -5.02 5.07 22.72
C ALA A 18 -4.77 4.36 21.40
N ARG A 19 -5.38 3.17 21.29
CA ARG A 19 -5.48 2.43 20.04
C ARG A 19 -6.00 3.43 19.03
N PRO A 20 -5.26 3.71 17.94
CA PRO A 20 -5.79 4.56 16.90
C PRO A 20 -7.12 3.96 16.46
N ALA A 21 -8.09 4.86 16.29
CA ALA A 21 -9.48 4.57 16.00
C ALA A 21 -9.61 3.40 15.01
N HIS A 22 -10.51 2.47 15.33
CA HIS A 22 -11.00 1.47 14.39
C HIS A 22 -11.29 2.17 13.06
N SER A 23 -10.45 1.92 12.05
CA SER A 23 -10.76 2.32 10.68
C SER A 23 -12.10 1.69 10.33
N GLU A 24 -13.05 2.53 9.95
CA GLU A 24 -14.28 2.12 9.30
C GLU A 24 -13.93 1.16 8.16
N GLY A 25 -14.69 0.07 8.06
CA GLY A 25 -14.28 -1.19 7.44
C GLY A 25 -13.76 -1.13 6.00
N GLY A 26 -12.92 -2.13 5.68
CA GLY A 26 -12.80 -2.79 4.38
C GLY A 26 -12.38 -2.00 3.14
N ALA A 27 -12.31 -0.67 3.18
CA ALA A 27 -12.06 0.13 1.99
C ALA A 27 -10.57 0.09 1.62
N ILE A 28 -10.27 -0.36 0.39
CA ILE A 28 -8.94 -0.25 -0.19
C ILE A 28 -8.64 1.24 -0.43
N PRO A 29 -7.53 1.78 0.09
CA PRO A 29 -7.23 3.20 -0.07
C PRO A 29 -6.86 3.54 -1.51
N THR A 30 -7.28 4.71 -1.96
CA THR A 30 -6.82 5.36 -3.20
C THR A 30 -5.34 5.73 -3.12
N ILE A 31 -4.73 6.08 -4.25
CA ILE A 31 -3.33 6.52 -4.27
C ILE A 31 -3.14 7.84 -3.51
N GLU A 32 -4.12 8.73 -3.58
CA GLU A 32 -4.06 10.01 -2.87
C GLU A 32 -4.12 9.81 -1.34
N GLU A 33 -4.94 8.87 -0.88
CA GLU A 33 -4.98 8.47 0.53
C GLU A 33 -3.68 7.81 0.96
N CYS A 34 -3.09 6.95 0.12
CA CYS A 34 -1.78 6.36 0.37
C CYS A 34 -0.68 7.42 0.60
N GLN A 35 -0.74 8.57 -0.10
CA GLN A 35 0.24 9.65 0.06
C GLN A 35 0.11 10.43 1.36
N ARG A 36 -1.07 10.38 1.98
CA ARG A 36 -1.40 11.04 3.24
C ARG A 36 -1.23 10.14 4.46
N LEU A 37 -0.84 8.88 4.27
CA LEU A 37 -0.56 7.96 5.36
C LEU A 37 0.57 8.48 6.26
N GLU A 38 0.60 7.93 7.48
CA GLU A 38 1.66 8.15 8.45
C GLU A 38 3.05 7.96 7.81
N PRO A 39 4.04 8.81 8.12
CA PRO A 39 5.30 8.84 7.37
C PRO A 39 6.03 7.50 7.27
N ALA A 40 6.02 6.70 8.34
CA ALA A 40 6.67 5.39 8.35
C ALA A 40 6.00 4.40 7.38
N LEU A 41 4.67 4.26 7.46
CA LEU A 41 3.93 3.37 6.58
C LEU A 41 4.01 3.82 5.12
N ARG A 42 3.95 5.14 4.86
CA ARG A 42 4.12 5.68 3.52
C ARG A 42 5.50 5.33 2.95
N GLN A 43 6.57 5.45 3.74
CA GLN A 43 7.92 5.10 3.31
C GLN A 43 8.04 3.61 2.94
N ASP A 44 7.45 2.72 3.75
CA ASP A 44 7.44 1.28 3.45
C ASP A 44 6.73 0.98 2.13
N LEU A 45 5.60 1.66 1.86
CA LEU A 45 4.84 1.52 0.61
C LEU A 45 5.59 2.10 -0.61
N GLU A 46 6.27 3.24 -0.44
CA GLU A 46 7.13 3.83 -1.48
C GLU A 46 8.31 2.90 -1.82
N MET A 47 8.91 2.26 -0.81
CA MET A 47 9.96 1.26 -1.01
C MET A 47 9.44 0.04 -1.78
N LEU A 48 8.25 -0.47 -1.41
CA LEU A 48 7.61 -1.58 -2.13
C LEU A 48 7.36 -1.22 -3.61
N ASP A 49 6.80 -0.05 -3.90
CA ASP A 49 6.59 0.44 -5.27
C ASP A 49 7.90 0.53 -6.06
N TYR A 50 8.96 1.02 -5.42
CA TYR A 50 10.29 1.08 -6.02
C TYR A 50 10.84 -0.32 -6.35
N GLU A 51 10.82 -1.25 -5.40
CA GLU A 51 11.34 -2.61 -5.59
C GLU A 51 10.60 -3.37 -6.70
N VAL A 52 9.28 -3.29 -6.73
CA VAL A 52 8.45 -3.94 -7.76
C VAL A 52 8.83 -3.41 -9.15
N ARG A 53 9.01 -2.09 -9.30
CA ARG A 53 9.45 -1.51 -10.59
C ARG A 53 10.85 -1.95 -10.98
N CYS A 54 11.78 -1.98 -10.04
CA CYS A 54 13.13 -2.44 -10.30
C CYS A 54 13.12 -3.89 -10.81
N LEU A 55 12.36 -4.78 -10.16
CA LEU A 55 12.22 -6.16 -10.59
C LEU A 55 11.60 -6.28 -11.99
N VAL A 56 10.50 -5.58 -12.26
CA VAL A 56 9.84 -5.60 -13.58
C VAL A 56 10.81 -5.12 -14.68
N ASN A 57 11.52 -4.02 -14.45
CA ASN A 57 12.48 -3.48 -15.42
C ASN A 57 13.66 -4.43 -15.66
N GLN A 58 14.16 -5.10 -14.62
CA GLN A 58 15.22 -6.10 -14.76
C GLN A 58 14.76 -7.31 -15.60
N ILE A 59 13.53 -7.78 -15.39
CA ILE A 59 12.98 -8.89 -16.17
C ILE A 59 12.78 -8.46 -17.62
N LEU A 60 12.25 -7.26 -17.87
CA LEU A 60 12.11 -6.69 -19.22
C LEU A 60 13.44 -6.63 -19.97
N ALA A 61 14.48 -6.10 -19.33
CA ALA A 61 15.83 -6.08 -19.92
C ALA A 61 16.36 -7.50 -20.20
N GLY A 62 15.91 -8.52 -19.46
CA GLY A 62 16.17 -9.93 -19.77
C GLY A 62 15.38 -10.45 -20.98
N VAL A 63 14.11 -10.06 -21.11
CA VAL A 63 13.23 -10.40 -22.24
C VAL A 63 13.78 -9.81 -23.54
N ASP A 64 14.16 -8.53 -23.53
CA ASP A 64 14.72 -7.84 -24.69
C ASP A 64 16.03 -8.47 -25.15
N ARG A 65 16.96 -8.74 -24.22
CA ARG A 65 18.22 -9.42 -24.53
C ARG A 65 18.03 -10.82 -25.12
N SER A 66 16.94 -11.50 -24.78
CA SER A 66 16.60 -12.82 -25.32
C SER A 66 15.83 -12.78 -26.64
N GLY A 67 15.54 -11.59 -27.19
CA GLY A 67 14.76 -11.43 -28.43
C GLY A 67 13.30 -11.89 -28.31
N ARG A 68 12.77 -11.99 -27.08
CA ARG A 68 11.36 -12.34 -26.83
C ARG A 68 10.48 -11.11 -26.96
N ASP A 69 9.20 -11.31 -27.24
CA ASP A 69 8.23 -10.21 -27.39
C ASP A 69 7.96 -9.51 -26.06
N GLY A 70 8.57 -8.34 -25.86
CA GLY A 70 8.38 -7.48 -24.71
C GLY A 70 6.94 -7.01 -24.53
N VAL A 71 6.16 -6.83 -25.60
CA VAL A 71 4.77 -6.37 -25.51
C VAL A 71 3.88 -7.46 -24.92
N SER A 72 4.02 -8.70 -25.40
CA SER A 72 3.31 -9.84 -24.83
C SER A 72 3.71 -10.08 -23.38
N PHE A 73 5.00 -9.94 -23.04
CA PHE A 73 5.47 -10.03 -21.66
C PHE A 73 4.83 -8.98 -20.77
N MET A 74 4.76 -7.72 -21.22
CA MET A 74 4.12 -6.64 -20.46
C MET A 74 2.64 -6.94 -20.18
N ARG A 75 1.89 -7.38 -21.20
CA ARG A 75 0.47 -7.74 -21.05
C ARG A 75 0.26 -8.91 -20.07
N ALA A 76 1.09 -9.94 -20.17
CA ALA A 76 1.04 -11.08 -19.26
C ALA A 76 1.38 -10.65 -17.82
N SER A 77 2.39 -9.80 -17.66
CA SER A 77 2.82 -9.27 -16.36
C SER A 77 1.72 -8.46 -15.67
N THR A 78 0.94 -7.68 -16.41
CA THR A 78 -0.23 -6.98 -15.86
C THR A 78 -1.23 -7.97 -15.23
N THR A 79 -1.50 -9.09 -15.88
CA THR A 79 -2.42 -10.12 -15.35
C THR A 79 -1.87 -10.73 -14.07
N VAL A 80 -0.58 -11.02 -14.02
CA VAL A 80 0.10 -11.55 -12.82
C VAL A 80 0.02 -10.56 -11.67
N LEU A 81 0.33 -9.28 -11.90
CA LEU A 81 0.28 -8.25 -10.86
C LEU A 81 -1.14 -8.02 -10.33
N LEU A 82 -2.15 -8.04 -11.20
CA LEU A 82 -3.56 -7.97 -10.78
C LEU A 82 -3.97 -9.19 -9.96
N SER A 83 -3.50 -10.39 -10.32
CA SER A 83 -3.75 -11.61 -9.53
C SER A 83 -3.10 -11.54 -8.14
N VAL A 84 -1.89 -10.99 -8.03
CA VAL A 84 -1.24 -10.77 -6.73
C VAL A 84 -2.04 -9.75 -5.90
N ALA A 85 -2.47 -8.65 -6.50
CA ALA A 85 -3.28 -7.65 -5.82
C ALA A 85 -4.63 -8.22 -5.33
N ALA A 86 -5.31 -9.05 -6.14
CA ALA A 86 -6.51 -9.75 -5.73
C ALA A 86 -6.26 -10.69 -4.54
N GLY A 87 -5.15 -11.42 -4.52
CA GLY A 87 -4.77 -12.27 -3.39
C GLY A 87 -4.50 -11.49 -2.09
N LEU A 88 -3.91 -10.29 -2.18
CA LEU A 88 -3.75 -9.40 -1.02
C LEU A 88 -5.11 -8.93 -0.47
N MET A 89 -6.06 -8.67 -1.35
CA MET A 89 -7.42 -8.31 -0.99
C MET A 89 -8.17 -9.47 -0.34
N GLU A 90 -8.08 -10.68 -0.88
CA GLU A 90 -8.61 -11.90 -0.26
C GLU A 90 -8.05 -12.10 1.15
N ALA A 91 -6.73 -11.99 1.32
CA ALA A 91 -6.09 -12.10 2.63
C ALA A 91 -6.56 -11.02 3.62
N THR A 92 -6.91 -9.82 3.13
CA THR A 92 -7.47 -8.73 3.95
C THR A 92 -8.90 -9.05 4.36
N ALA A 93 -9.73 -9.46 3.40
CA ALA A 93 -11.12 -9.88 3.61
C ALA A 93 -11.22 -11.03 4.63
N GLU A 94 -10.35 -12.03 4.54
CA GLU A 94 -10.25 -13.13 5.52
C GLU A 94 -9.92 -12.62 6.93
N ARG A 95 -9.02 -11.63 7.05
CA ARG A 95 -8.62 -11.06 8.34
C ARG A 95 -9.71 -10.19 8.95
N THR A 96 -10.44 -9.44 8.13
CA THR A 96 -11.53 -8.55 8.59
C THR A 96 -12.88 -9.27 8.71
N HIS A 97 -12.97 -10.52 8.26
CA HIS A 97 -14.22 -11.29 8.16
C HIS A 97 -15.28 -10.60 7.29
N GLU A 98 -14.83 -9.88 6.27
CA GLU A 98 -15.67 -9.19 5.29
C GLU A 98 -15.57 -9.89 3.94
N PRO A 99 -16.60 -9.82 3.08
CA PRO A 99 -16.50 -10.36 1.73
C PRO A 99 -15.56 -9.53 0.86
N VAL A 100 -14.94 -10.18 -0.13
CA VAL A 100 -14.16 -9.49 -1.16
C VAL A 100 -15.10 -8.64 -2.02
N ASP A 101 -14.94 -7.31 -1.96
CA ASP A 101 -15.62 -6.36 -2.84
C ASP A 101 -14.90 -6.19 -4.19
N VAL A 102 -15.31 -6.99 -5.17
CA VAL A 102 -14.74 -6.98 -6.52
C VAL A 102 -14.92 -5.63 -7.23
N ASP A 103 -15.98 -4.87 -6.90
CA ASP A 103 -16.22 -3.58 -7.54
C ASP A 103 -15.31 -2.49 -6.95
N ALA A 104 -15.05 -2.53 -5.64
CA ALA A 104 -14.02 -1.71 -5.02
C ALA A 104 -12.62 -1.99 -5.60
N PHE A 105 -12.28 -3.27 -5.86
CA PHE A 105 -11.03 -3.63 -6.52
C PHE A 105 -10.89 -3.00 -7.90
N LYS A 106 -11.95 -3.06 -8.72
CA LYS A 106 -11.96 -2.45 -10.07
C LYS A 106 -11.78 -0.94 -9.98
N ALA A 107 -12.50 -0.27 -9.08
CA ALA A 107 -12.41 1.18 -8.90
C ALA A 107 -10.98 1.63 -8.55
N ILE A 108 -10.30 0.91 -7.65
CA ILE A 108 -8.91 1.21 -7.29
C ILE A 108 -7.94 0.87 -8.42
N ALA A 109 -8.17 -0.21 -9.18
CA ALA A 109 -7.36 -0.50 -10.36
C ALA A 109 -7.48 0.60 -11.43
N GLU A 110 -8.66 1.18 -11.60
CA GLU A 110 -8.88 2.34 -12.48
C GLU A 110 -8.19 3.61 -11.97
N ASP A 111 -8.31 3.93 -10.67
CA ASP A 111 -7.58 5.02 -10.02
C ASP A 111 -6.05 4.89 -10.24
N ALA A 112 -5.52 3.68 -10.04
CA ALA A 112 -4.11 3.39 -10.24
C ALA A 112 -3.68 3.57 -11.70
N ALA A 113 -4.52 3.19 -12.66
CA ALA A 113 -4.25 3.39 -14.07
C ALA A 113 -4.24 4.88 -14.45
N GLU A 114 -5.19 5.67 -13.95
CA GLU A 114 -5.23 7.13 -14.16
C GLU A 114 -4.03 7.83 -13.52
N TRP A 115 -3.68 7.46 -12.29
CA TRP A 115 -2.48 7.98 -11.64
C TRP A 115 -1.21 7.67 -12.42
N ALA A 116 -1.06 6.44 -12.94
CA ALA A 116 0.09 6.06 -13.74
C ALA A 116 0.21 6.90 -15.02
N LYS A 117 -0.91 7.22 -15.69
CA LYS A 117 -0.94 8.15 -16.83
C LYS A 117 -0.45 9.55 -16.42
N GLY A 118 -0.98 10.08 -15.33
CA GLY A 118 -0.60 11.40 -14.80
C GLY A 118 0.85 11.46 -14.33
N ARG A 119 1.39 10.37 -13.77
CA ARG A 119 2.80 10.27 -13.37
C ARG A 119 3.73 10.19 -14.59
N LYS A 120 3.37 9.41 -15.61
CA LYS A 120 4.11 9.35 -16.88
C LYS A 120 4.21 10.75 -17.49
N LEU A 121 3.11 11.50 -17.53
CA LEU A 121 3.09 12.88 -18.01
C LEU A 121 4.02 13.81 -17.20
N ARG A 122 4.04 13.69 -15.87
CA ARG A 122 4.96 14.44 -15.00
C ARG A 122 6.43 14.10 -15.26
N TYR A 123 6.77 12.83 -15.45
CA TYR A 123 8.15 12.42 -15.82
C TYR A 123 8.57 12.96 -17.20
N PHE A 124 7.68 12.93 -18.20
CA PHE A 124 7.96 13.52 -19.52
C PHE A 124 8.13 15.04 -19.47
N LEU A 125 7.37 15.74 -18.63
CA LEU A 125 7.48 17.19 -18.45
C LEU A 125 8.69 17.59 -17.58
N ALA A 126 9.15 16.71 -16.69
CA ALA A 126 10.31 16.92 -15.83
C ALA A 126 11.66 16.65 -16.54
N GLY A 127 11.66 16.12 -17.76
CA GLY A 127 12.82 16.15 -18.64
C GLY A 127 13.93 15.12 -18.33
N GLU A 128 13.58 13.89 -17.97
CA GLU A 128 14.54 12.77 -18.00
C GLU A 128 14.07 11.72 -19.01
N GLY A 129 14.63 11.79 -20.21
CA GLY A 129 14.54 10.82 -21.29
C GLY A 129 15.92 10.56 -21.87
#